data_AF-A0A2K2VR58-F1
#
_entry.id   AF-A0A2K2VR58-F1
#
_cell.length_a   1.000
_cell.length_b   1.000
_cell.length_c   1.000
_cell.angle_alpha   90.00
_cell.angle_beta   90.00
_cell.angle_gamma   90.00
#
_symmetry.space_group_name_H-M   'P 1'
#
loop_
_entity.id
_entity.type
_entity.pdbx_description
1 polymer ?
#
loop_
_entity_poly.entity_id
_entity_poly.type
_entity_poly.pdbx_seq_one_letter_code
_entity_poly.pdbx_strand_id
1 'polypeptide(L)'
;MLKKWFLLTSMLMLTSLMMTPLVVAAESAQTFRQKNGLLAYAPPVWFLEGYFIAREKNPGYIFGTVQDFVRTLGGTTTWLIEDLELKRVELASAEGKNPEYSLFLEAVSPQGTEYWVFVVLPHENAQAWFDARRAYHGRKAADYYGKTQSELEHALNQGIKIKAELRFLIERGDISLLVPEDEIRSRYKFQPVFDLSAGRWLGSAAKTK
;
A
#
# COMPACT_ATOMS: atom_id res chain seq x y z
N MET A 1 -40.25 31.54 15.04
CA MET A 1 -38.80 31.44 15.36
C MET A 1 -38.37 30.05 15.83
N LEU A 2 -39.25 29.26 16.46
CA LEU A 2 -38.96 27.90 16.98
C LEU A 2 -38.37 26.91 15.94
N LYS A 3 -38.90 26.90 14.70
CA LYS A 3 -38.40 26.00 13.62
C LYS A 3 -36.96 26.27 13.19
N LYS A 4 -36.50 27.53 13.20
CA LYS A 4 -35.11 27.89 12.84
C LYS A 4 -34.11 27.44 13.92
N TRP A 5 -34.51 27.53 15.19
CA TRP A 5 -33.70 27.06 16.32
C TRP A 5 -33.59 25.54 16.36
N PHE A 6 -34.68 24.81 16.07
CA PHE A 6 -34.68 23.34 16.00
C PHE A 6 -33.80 22.80 14.87
N LEU A 7 -33.78 23.48 13.72
CA LEU A 7 -32.88 23.14 12.60
C LEU A 7 -31.42 23.40 12.97
N LEU A 8 -31.11 24.51 13.64
CA LEU A 8 -29.75 24.80 14.08
C LEU A 8 -29.24 23.82 15.13
N THR A 9 -30.06 23.45 16.13
CA THR A 9 -29.66 22.46 17.15
C THR A 9 -29.56 21.05 16.58
N SER A 10 -30.44 20.66 15.65
CA SER A 10 -30.33 19.38 14.95
C SER A 10 -29.07 19.31 14.07
N MET A 11 -28.71 20.42 13.41
CA MET A 11 -27.51 20.48 12.58
C MET A 11 -26.23 20.47 13.45
N LEU A 12 -26.23 21.15 14.60
CA LEU A 12 -25.13 21.10 15.58
C LEU A 12 -24.93 19.69 16.14
N MET A 13 -26.02 19.01 16.54
CA MET A 13 -25.98 17.63 17.01
C MET A 13 -25.39 16.69 15.95
N LEU A 14 -25.84 16.78 14.69
CA LEU A 14 -25.28 15.97 13.60
C LEU A 14 -23.78 16.23 13.37
N THR A 15 -23.35 17.50 13.40
CA THR A 15 -21.94 17.83 13.26
C THR A 15 -21.09 17.32 14.43
N SER A 16 -21.61 17.39 15.66
CA SER A 16 -20.92 16.84 16.84
C SER A 16 -20.83 15.31 16.80
N LEU A 17 -21.85 14.63 16.30
CA LEU A 17 -21.88 13.16 16.21
C LEU A 17 -20.93 12.61 15.14
N MET A 18 -20.65 13.38 14.09
CA MET A 18 -19.72 13.00 13.02
C MET A 18 -18.26 13.33 13.37
N MET A 19 -18.01 14.28 14.29
CA MET A 19 -16.66 14.66 14.74
C MET A 19 -16.07 13.66 15.74
N THR A 20 -16.89 13.09 16.65
CA THR A 20 -16.38 12.21 17.71
C THR A 20 -15.68 10.94 17.20
N PRO A 21 -16.14 10.22 16.15
CA PRO A 21 -15.48 9.00 15.68
C PRO A 21 -14.15 9.31 15.00
N LEU A 22 -14.08 10.41 14.26
CA LEU A 22 -12.87 10.83 13.55
C LEU A 22 -11.76 11.24 14.52
N VAL A 23 -12.10 11.93 15.62
CA VAL A 23 -11.14 12.30 16.66
C VAL A 23 -10.56 11.06 17.36
N VAL A 24 -11.40 10.08 17.69
CA VAL A 24 -10.94 8.81 18.30
C VAL A 24 -10.06 8.02 17.33
N ALA A 25 -10.40 7.96 16.05
CA ALA A 25 -9.58 7.31 15.04
C ALA A 25 -8.20 7.99 14.89
N ALA A 26 -8.16 9.33 14.93
CA ALA A 26 -6.92 10.10 14.86
C ALA A 26 -6.03 9.90 16.11
N GLU A 27 -6.61 9.84 17.31
CA GLU A 27 -5.87 9.57 18.56
C GLU A 27 -5.28 8.15 18.58
N SER A 28 -6.07 7.16 18.12
CA SER A 28 -5.60 5.79 17.91
C SER A 28 -4.45 5.73 16.90
N ALA A 29 -4.56 6.49 15.80
CA ALA A 29 -3.50 6.58 14.80
C ALA A 29 -2.20 7.14 15.39
N GLN A 30 -2.28 8.25 16.12
CA GLN A 30 -1.12 8.87 16.78
C GLN A 30 -0.45 7.90 17.77
N THR A 31 -1.24 7.16 18.56
CA THR A 31 -0.72 6.16 19.50
C THR A 31 0.01 5.03 18.77
N PHE A 32 -0.57 4.52 17.69
CA PHE A 32 0.06 3.49 16.87
C PHE A 32 1.37 3.98 16.24
N ARG A 33 1.40 5.21 15.71
CA ARG A 33 2.62 5.81 15.15
C ARG A 33 3.73 5.88 16.20
N GLN A 34 3.43 6.40 17.40
CA GLN A 34 4.41 6.52 18.48
C GLN A 34 4.95 5.16 18.93
N LYS A 35 4.06 4.17 19.11
CA LYS A 35 4.44 2.83 19.56
C LYS A 35 5.39 2.13 18.56
N ASN A 36 5.22 2.38 17.26
CA ASN A 36 5.97 1.72 16.20
C ASN A 36 7.04 2.61 15.56
N GLY A 37 7.37 3.76 16.17
CA GLY A 37 8.41 4.65 15.64
C GLY A 37 8.11 5.20 14.23
N LEU A 38 6.84 5.37 13.86
CA LEU A 38 6.44 5.79 12.52
C LEU A 38 6.50 7.31 12.37
N LEU A 39 7.24 7.76 11.35
CA LEU A 39 7.44 9.15 10.98
C LEU A 39 6.79 9.44 9.65
N ALA A 40 6.29 10.67 9.47
CA ALA A 40 5.79 11.13 8.17
C ALA A 40 6.91 11.09 7.13
N TYR A 41 6.60 10.54 5.96
CA TYR A 41 7.56 10.36 4.87
C TYR A 41 6.92 10.73 3.54
N ALA A 42 7.72 11.32 2.64
CA ALA A 42 7.31 11.58 1.27
C ALA A 42 7.90 10.49 0.37
N PRO A 43 7.08 9.54 -0.14
CA PRO A 43 7.59 8.51 -1.02
C PRO A 43 8.14 9.09 -2.32
N PRO A 44 9.15 8.46 -2.93
CA PRO A 44 9.63 8.87 -4.24
C PRO A 44 8.52 8.82 -5.30
N VAL A 45 8.53 9.77 -6.24
CA VAL A 45 7.51 9.85 -7.31
C VAL A 45 7.45 8.56 -8.12
N TRP A 46 8.59 7.97 -8.46
CA TRP A 46 8.66 6.72 -9.23
C TRP A 46 8.02 5.52 -8.52
N PHE A 47 7.95 5.55 -7.18
CA PHE A 47 7.24 4.53 -6.42
C PHE A 47 5.72 4.73 -6.54
N LEU A 48 5.25 5.98 -6.41
CA LEU A 48 3.83 6.32 -6.50
C LEU A 48 3.26 6.04 -7.90
N GLU A 49 4.04 6.32 -8.95
CA GLU A 49 3.68 6.06 -10.34
C GLU A 49 3.86 4.58 -10.75
N GLY A 50 4.55 3.80 -9.92
CA GLY A 50 4.81 2.40 -10.20
C GLY A 50 3.60 1.51 -9.98
N TYR A 51 3.54 0.44 -10.76
CA TYR A 51 2.58 -0.65 -10.58
C TYR A 51 3.00 -1.51 -9.39
N PHE A 52 2.06 -2.27 -8.84
CA PHE A 52 2.32 -3.10 -7.66
C PHE A 52 1.68 -4.49 -7.72
N ILE A 53 2.34 -5.43 -7.05
CA ILE A 53 1.77 -6.74 -6.69
C ILE A 53 1.30 -6.71 -5.25
N ALA A 54 0.30 -7.53 -4.89
CA ALA A 54 -0.31 -7.52 -3.55
C ALA A 54 -0.26 -8.88 -2.85
N ARG A 55 0.73 -9.69 -3.22
CA ARG A 55 1.00 -10.99 -2.63
C ARG A 55 2.48 -11.33 -2.80
N GLU A 56 3.13 -11.71 -1.70
CA GLU A 56 4.56 -12.07 -1.71
C GLU A 56 4.84 -13.33 -2.54
N LYS A 57 3.97 -14.36 -2.40
CA LYS A 57 4.13 -15.66 -3.06
C LYS A 57 3.03 -15.90 -4.06
N ASN A 58 3.40 -16.22 -5.30
CA ASN A 58 2.46 -16.48 -6.40
C ASN A 58 1.39 -15.38 -6.53
N PRO A 59 1.78 -14.11 -6.72
CA PRO A 59 0.82 -13.06 -7.06
C PRO A 59 0.05 -13.46 -8.32
N GLY A 60 -1.28 -13.30 -8.28
CA GLY A 60 -2.12 -13.57 -9.43
C GLY A 60 -2.09 -12.41 -10.42
N TYR A 61 -1.88 -11.20 -9.92
CA TYR A 61 -2.10 -9.98 -10.69
C TYR A 61 -1.06 -8.90 -10.42
N ILE A 62 -0.93 -8.00 -11.40
CA ILE A 62 -0.38 -6.66 -11.19
C ILE A 62 -1.54 -5.67 -11.20
N PHE A 63 -1.58 -4.84 -10.17
CA PHE A 63 -2.53 -3.75 -10.01
C PHE A 63 -2.01 -2.47 -10.65
N GLY A 64 -2.90 -1.48 -10.84
CA GLY A 64 -2.53 -0.15 -11.34
C GLY A 64 -1.50 0.57 -10.47
N THR A 65 -1.32 1.87 -10.69
CA THR A 65 -0.30 2.61 -9.95
C THR A 65 -0.63 2.66 -8.45
N VAL A 66 0.40 2.74 -7.60
CA VAL A 66 0.22 2.94 -6.15
C VAL A 66 -0.63 4.19 -5.89
N GLN A 67 -0.38 5.26 -6.63
CA GLN A 67 -1.14 6.51 -6.50
C GLN A 67 -2.63 6.32 -6.85
N ASP A 68 -2.96 5.57 -7.90
CA ASP A 68 -4.35 5.30 -8.26
C ASP A 68 -5.05 4.49 -7.16
N PHE A 69 -4.37 3.51 -6.58
CA PHE A 69 -4.91 2.75 -5.45
C PHE A 69 -5.16 3.65 -4.23
N VAL A 70 -4.20 4.51 -3.86
CA VAL A 70 -4.36 5.44 -2.73
C VAL A 70 -5.62 6.30 -2.88
N ARG A 71 -5.94 6.75 -4.10
CA ARG A 71 -7.16 7.53 -4.37
C ARG A 71 -8.44 6.74 -4.11
N THR A 72 -8.39 5.40 -4.15
CA THR A 72 -9.57 4.54 -3.88
C THR A 72 -9.88 4.37 -2.39
N LEU A 73 -8.91 4.58 -1.50
CA LEU A 73 -9.08 4.35 -0.06
C LEU A 73 -10.07 5.33 0.58
N GLY A 74 -10.26 6.51 -0.02
CA GLY A 74 -11.03 7.60 0.57
C GLY A 74 -10.39 8.14 1.87
N GLY A 75 -11.00 9.18 2.44
CA GLY A 75 -10.52 9.76 3.70
C GLY A 75 -9.17 10.48 3.60
N THR A 76 -8.51 10.63 4.75
CA THR A 76 -7.17 11.25 4.83
C THR A 76 -6.12 10.15 4.85
N THR A 77 -5.16 10.23 3.93
CA THR A 77 -4.04 9.30 3.88
C THR A 77 -2.72 9.98 4.25
N THR A 78 -1.86 9.26 4.97
CA THR A 78 -0.51 9.72 5.32
C THR A 78 0.49 8.60 5.03
N TRP A 79 1.57 8.93 4.34
CA TRP A 79 2.70 8.01 4.18
C TRP A 79 3.64 8.11 5.38
N LEU A 80 4.04 6.94 5.88
CA LEU A 80 4.89 6.82 7.05
C LEU A 80 6.03 5.82 6.78
N ILE A 81 7.12 6.00 7.51
CA ILE A 81 8.28 5.10 7.54
C ILE A 81 8.70 4.90 9.01
N GLU A 82 9.22 3.72 9.34
CA GLU A 82 9.84 3.49 10.65
C GLU A 82 11.16 4.28 10.77
N ASP A 83 11.44 4.84 11.95
CA ASP A 83 12.61 5.69 12.18
C ASP A 83 13.95 4.97 11.90
N LEU A 84 14.07 3.70 12.29
CA LEU A 84 15.26 2.88 12.02
C LEU A 84 15.39 2.54 10.52
N GLU A 85 14.26 2.31 9.85
CA GLU A 85 14.22 2.05 8.42
C GLU A 85 14.64 3.30 7.62
N LEU A 86 14.17 4.49 8.02
CA LEU A 86 14.58 5.75 7.42
C LEU A 86 16.09 5.96 7.51
N LYS A 87 16.68 5.77 8.71
CA LYS A 87 18.14 5.87 8.92
C LYS A 87 18.90 4.91 8.00
N ARG A 88 18.40 3.68 7.84
CA ARG A 88 19.00 2.67 6.95
C ARG A 88 18.93 3.08 5.47
N VAL A 89 17.80 3.62 5.03
CA VAL A 89 17.61 4.12 3.66
C VAL A 89 18.51 5.32 3.38
N GLU A 90 18.60 6.27 4.30
CA GLU A 90 19.47 7.46 4.18
C GLU A 90 20.95 7.06 4.08
N LEU A 91 21.41 6.14 4.93
CA LEU A 91 22.77 5.62 4.87
C LEU A 91 23.07 4.92 3.54
N ALA A 92 22.17 4.03 3.11
CA ALA A 92 22.33 3.34 1.83
C ALA A 92 22.35 4.32 0.64
N SER A 93 21.51 5.36 0.69
CA SER A 93 21.47 6.40 -0.33
C SER A 93 22.78 7.21 -0.38
N ALA A 94 23.37 7.54 0.78
CA ALA A 94 24.67 8.19 0.86
C ALA A 94 25.81 7.33 0.27
N GLU A 95 25.67 6.00 0.29
CA GLU A 95 26.58 5.05 -0.35
C GLU A 95 26.25 4.77 -1.84
N GLY A 96 25.27 5.48 -2.42
CA GLY A 96 24.82 5.28 -3.80
C GLY A 96 24.03 3.98 -4.02
N LYS A 97 23.52 3.37 -2.96
CA LYS A 97 22.68 2.17 -3.01
C LYS A 97 21.20 2.55 -2.96
N ASN A 98 20.35 1.70 -3.53
CA ASN A 98 18.89 1.85 -3.45
C ASN A 98 18.32 0.56 -2.86
N PRO A 99 18.14 0.47 -1.53
CA PRO A 99 17.66 -0.76 -0.91
C PRO A 99 16.15 -0.91 -1.07
N GLU A 100 15.64 -2.14 -0.90
CA GLU A 100 14.23 -2.31 -0.54
C GLU A 100 13.98 -1.73 0.85
N TYR A 101 12.80 -1.14 1.06
CA TYR A 101 12.36 -0.67 2.37
C TYR A 101 10.85 -0.64 2.48
N SER A 102 10.35 -0.65 3.72
CA SER A 102 8.91 -0.66 3.99
C SER A 102 8.35 0.75 4.21
N LEU A 103 7.16 1.00 3.68
CA LEU A 103 6.35 2.19 3.89
C LEU A 103 4.96 1.79 4.37
N PHE A 104 4.42 2.57 5.29
CA PHE A 104 3.05 2.42 5.79
C PHE A 104 2.21 3.53 5.18
N LEU A 105 1.15 3.14 4.47
CA LEU A 105 0.09 4.06 4.08
C LEU A 105 -1.01 4.00 5.13
N GLU A 106 -1.03 4.99 6.01
CA GLU A 106 -2.11 5.18 6.95
C GLU A 106 -3.32 5.75 6.22
N ALA A 107 -4.49 5.14 6.40
CA ALA A 107 -5.78 5.64 5.94
C ALA A 107 -6.71 5.81 7.15
N VAL A 108 -7.07 7.06 7.46
CA VAL A 108 -7.96 7.40 8.58
C VAL A 108 -9.37 7.64 8.05
N SER A 109 -10.34 6.92 8.63
CA SER A 109 -11.76 7.02 8.34
C SER A 109 -12.59 7.09 9.63
N PRO A 110 -13.88 7.47 9.57
CA PRO A 110 -14.76 7.40 10.74
C PRO A 110 -14.91 5.98 11.33
N GLN A 111 -14.65 4.93 10.54
CA GLN A 111 -14.72 3.53 10.97
C GLN A 111 -13.45 3.08 11.71
N GLY A 112 -12.37 3.86 11.62
CA GLY A 112 -11.08 3.56 12.21
C GLY A 112 -9.92 3.84 11.26
N THR A 113 -8.74 3.43 11.71
CA THR A 113 -7.48 3.61 10.99
C THR A 113 -6.98 2.27 10.48
N GLU A 114 -6.56 2.26 9.22
CA GLU A 114 -5.96 1.12 8.53
C GLU A 114 -4.54 1.49 8.09
N TYR A 115 -3.64 0.52 8.05
CA TYR A 115 -2.31 0.71 7.49
C TYR A 115 -2.04 -0.32 6.40
N TRP A 116 -1.73 0.16 5.20
CA TRP A 116 -1.33 -0.65 4.07
C TRP A 116 0.20 -0.64 3.98
N VAL A 117 0.83 -1.79 4.20
CA VAL A 117 2.29 -1.91 4.30
C VAL A 117 2.87 -2.29 2.94
N PHE A 118 3.46 -1.31 2.26
CA PHE A 118 4.14 -1.48 0.99
C PHE A 118 5.63 -1.70 1.21
N VAL A 119 6.23 -2.58 0.41
CA VAL A 119 7.67 -2.65 0.20
C VAL A 119 7.99 -1.91 -1.09
N VAL A 120 8.87 -0.94 -0.99
CA VAL A 120 9.42 -0.21 -2.13
C VAL A 120 10.41 -1.12 -2.85
N LEU A 121 10.19 -1.33 -4.16
CA LEU A 121 11.00 -2.21 -4.98
C LEU A 121 11.87 -1.38 -5.94
N PRO A 122 13.19 -1.27 -5.69
CA PRO A 122 14.10 -0.50 -6.54
C PRO A 122 14.54 -1.27 -7.81
N HIS A 123 14.01 -2.47 -8.02
CA HIS A 123 14.46 -3.37 -9.09
C HIS A 123 14.09 -2.86 -10.48
N GLU A 124 15.01 -3.01 -11.43
CA GLU A 124 14.77 -2.68 -12.83
C GLU A 124 14.41 -3.90 -13.68
N ASN A 125 14.63 -5.12 -13.15
CA ASN A 125 14.30 -6.35 -13.85
C ASN A 125 13.91 -7.48 -12.88
N ALA A 126 13.30 -8.54 -13.41
CA ALA A 126 12.85 -9.68 -12.63
C ALA A 126 14.01 -10.46 -11.97
N GLN A 127 15.20 -10.48 -12.58
CA GLN A 127 16.37 -11.14 -12.01
C GLN A 127 16.83 -10.43 -10.72
N ALA A 128 16.92 -9.10 -10.73
CA ALA A 128 17.26 -8.30 -9.55
C ALA A 128 16.23 -8.50 -8.43
N TRP A 129 14.94 -8.54 -8.78
CA TRP A 129 13.88 -8.89 -7.83
C TRP A 129 14.08 -10.27 -7.22
N PHE A 130 14.38 -11.29 -8.04
CA PHE A 130 14.61 -12.65 -7.59
C PHE A 130 15.88 -12.78 -6.74
N ASP A 131 16.96 -12.11 -7.12
CA ASP A 131 18.23 -12.12 -6.39
C ASP A 131 18.06 -11.54 -4.98
N ALA A 132 17.25 -10.49 -4.82
CA ALA A 132 16.89 -9.97 -3.52
C ALA A 132 16.17 -11.03 -2.65
N ARG A 133 15.20 -11.78 -3.20
CA ARG A 133 14.54 -12.87 -2.46
C ARG A 133 15.51 -14.02 -2.18
N ARG A 134 16.39 -14.34 -3.12
CA ARG A 134 17.40 -15.39 -2.99
C ARG A 134 18.41 -15.08 -1.90
N ALA A 135 18.75 -13.82 -1.67
CA ALA A 135 19.61 -13.41 -0.56
C ALA A 135 19.05 -13.83 0.81
N TYR A 136 17.72 -13.82 0.97
CA TYR A 136 17.05 -14.23 2.21
C TYR A 136 16.71 -15.72 2.26
N HIS A 137 16.24 -16.31 1.15
CA HIS A 137 15.72 -17.68 1.11
C HIS A 137 16.73 -18.73 0.61
N GLY A 138 17.90 -18.30 0.16
CA GLY A 138 18.95 -19.17 -0.35
C GLY A 138 18.46 -20.07 -1.48
N ARG A 139 18.79 -21.37 -1.40
CA ARG A 139 18.45 -22.35 -2.46
C ARG A 139 16.94 -22.56 -2.63
N LYS A 140 16.13 -22.31 -1.60
CA LYS A 140 14.66 -22.50 -1.65
C LYS A 140 13.96 -21.41 -2.46
N ALA A 141 14.65 -20.32 -2.79
CA ALA A 141 14.05 -19.21 -3.53
C ALA A 141 13.52 -19.64 -4.90
N ALA A 142 14.20 -20.57 -5.58
CA ALA A 142 13.76 -21.08 -6.88
C ALA A 142 12.38 -21.75 -6.79
N ASP A 143 12.17 -22.60 -5.78
CA ASP A 143 10.91 -23.31 -5.59
C ASP A 143 9.76 -22.36 -5.23
N TYR A 144 10.04 -21.30 -4.46
CA TYR A 144 9.02 -20.35 -4.02
C TYR A 144 8.72 -19.23 -5.03
N TYR A 145 9.73 -18.78 -5.76
CA TYR A 145 9.66 -17.54 -6.53
C TYR A 145 10.05 -17.69 -8.00
N GLY A 146 10.54 -18.86 -8.44
CA GLY A 146 11.00 -19.05 -9.82
C GLY A 146 9.89 -18.83 -10.85
N LYS A 147 8.68 -19.33 -10.58
CA LYS A 147 7.51 -19.07 -11.43
C LYS A 147 7.17 -17.58 -11.49
N THR A 148 7.10 -16.94 -10.31
CA THR A 148 6.84 -15.51 -10.20
C THR A 148 7.89 -14.69 -10.94
N GLN A 149 9.17 -15.05 -10.86
CA GLN A 149 10.23 -14.39 -11.62
C GLN A 149 9.92 -14.37 -13.12
N SER A 150 9.58 -15.51 -13.72
CA SER A 150 9.24 -15.58 -15.16
C SER A 150 8.00 -14.78 -15.51
N GLU A 151 6.97 -14.80 -14.66
CA GLU A 151 5.73 -14.03 -14.87
C GLU A 151 5.99 -12.51 -14.78
N LEU A 152 6.81 -12.07 -13.82
CA LEU A 152 7.23 -10.67 -13.69
C LEU A 152 8.10 -10.26 -14.89
N GLU A 153 9.01 -11.11 -15.35
CA GLU A 153 9.83 -10.85 -16.53
C GLU A 153 8.95 -10.58 -17.76
N HIS A 154 7.91 -11.38 -17.97
CA HIS A 154 6.97 -11.17 -19.06
C HIS A 154 6.22 -9.83 -18.97
N ALA A 155 5.78 -9.45 -17.76
CA ALA A 155 5.11 -8.17 -17.53
C ALA A 155 6.05 -6.97 -17.76
N LEU A 156 7.29 -7.05 -17.25
CA LEU A 156 8.32 -6.02 -17.43
C LEU A 156 8.67 -5.84 -18.91
N ASN A 157 8.77 -6.94 -19.67
CA ASN A 157 8.99 -6.91 -21.12
C ASN A 157 7.84 -6.25 -21.90
N GLN A 158 6.65 -6.16 -21.31
CA GLN A 158 5.51 -5.40 -21.85
C GLN A 158 5.47 -3.94 -21.37
N GLY A 159 6.52 -3.46 -20.70
CA GLY A 159 6.68 -2.07 -20.27
C GLY A 159 6.07 -1.75 -18.90
N ILE A 160 5.55 -2.74 -18.17
CA ILE A 160 5.03 -2.53 -16.82
C ILE A 160 6.20 -2.29 -15.87
N LYS A 161 6.17 -1.19 -15.11
CA LYS A 161 7.19 -0.87 -14.10
C LYS A 161 6.67 -1.20 -12.71
N ILE A 162 7.06 -2.35 -12.18
CA ILE A 162 6.65 -2.80 -10.86
C ILE A 162 7.60 -2.20 -9.83
N LYS A 163 7.10 -1.27 -9.01
CA LYS A 163 7.93 -0.54 -8.02
C LYS A 163 7.45 -0.72 -6.59
N ALA A 164 6.41 -1.53 -6.37
CA ALA A 164 5.93 -1.83 -5.03
C ALA A 164 5.38 -3.25 -4.89
N GLU A 165 5.45 -3.75 -3.66
CA GLU A 165 4.78 -4.97 -3.21
C GLU A 165 3.97 -4.64 -1.95
N LEU A 166 2.64 -4.76 -2.00
CA LEU A 166 1.80 -4.65 -0.82
C LEU A 166 1.78 -5.98 -0.07
N ARG A 167 2.33 -6.00 1.14
CA ARG A 167 2.50 -7.24 1.93
C ARG A 167 1.41 -7.45 2.97
N PHE A 168 1.06 -6.39 3.69
CA PHE A 168 0.19 -6.51 4.86
C PHE A 168 -0.85 -5.40 4.90
N LEU A 169 -2.00 -5.75 5.43
CA LEU A 169 -2.99 -4.81 5.94
C LEU A 169 -2.94 -4.90 7.47
N ILE A 170 -2.89 -3.75 8.15
CA ILE A 170 -3.01 -3.67 9.60
C ILE A 170 -4.32 -2.95 9.91
N GLU A 171 -5.17 -3.61 10.69
CA GLU A 171 -6.46 -3.08 11.11
C GLU A 171 -6.52 -3.11 12.64
N ARG A 172 -6.94 -2.00 13.24
CA ARG A 172 -7.05 -1.89 14.71
C ARG A 172 -5.75 -2.20 15.46
N GLY A 173 -4.61 -1.99 14.80
CA GLY A 173 -3.27 -2.19 15.37
C GLY A 173 -2.70 -3.60 15.23
N ASP A 174 -3.44 -4.53 14.64
CA ASP A 174 -2.99 -5.91 14.40
C ASP A 174 -2.87 -6.22 12.91
N ILE A 175 -1.93 -7.09 12.55
CA ILE A 175 -1.80 -7.58 11.17
C ILE A 175 -3.06 -8.39 10.83
N SER A 176 -3.76 -7.97 9.79
CA SER A 176 -4.92 -8.65 9.26
C SER A 176 -4.52 -9.98 8.61
N LEU A 177 -5.34 -11.01 8.81
CA LEU A 177 -5.17 -12.31 8.13
C LEU A 177 -5.74 -12.29 6.70
N LEU A 178 -6.34 -11.18 6.30
CA LEU A 178 -6.86 -10.99 4.96
C LEU A 178 -5.71 -10.87 3.96
N VAL A 179 -5.93 -11.41 2.76
CA VAL A 179 -4.95 -11.36 1.69
C VAL A 179 -5.11 -10.02 0.95
N PRO A 180 -4.08 -9.16 0.90
CA PRO A 180 -4.23 -7.82 0.32
C PRO A 180 -4.73 -7.84 -1.13
N GLU A 181 -4.23 -8.76 -1.96
CA GLU A 181 -4.71 -8.97 -3.34
C GLU A 181 -6.23 -9.19 -3.43
N ASP A 182 -6.82 -9.92 -2.47
CA ASP A 182 -8.25 -10.21 -2.47
C ASP A 182 -9.06 -9.02 -1.93
N GLU A 183 -8.57 -8.33 -0.89
CA GLU A 183 -9.21 -7.14 -0.32
C GLU A 183 -9.28 -5.97 -1.28
N ILE A 184 -8.20 -5.70 -2.01
CA ILE A 184 -8.15 -4.63 -3.01
C ILE A 184 -9.25 -4.84 -4.07
N ARG A 185 -9.45 -6.09 -4.50
CA ARG A 185 -10.46 -6.44 -5.52
C ARG A 185 -11.87 -6.47 -4.95
N SER A 186 -12.05 -6.98 -3.74
CA SER A 186 -13.36 -7.23 -3.16
C SER A 186 -13.94 -5.96 -2.51
N ARG A 187 -13.18 -5.30 -1.64
CA ARG A 187 -13.61 -4.16 -0.82
C ARG A 187 -13.46 -2.84 -1.57
N TYR A 188 -12.30 -2.61 -2.18
CA TYR A 188 -11.99 -1.35 -2.87
C TYR A 188 -12.35 -1.37 -4.36
N LYS A 189 -12.75 -2.53 -4.89
CA LYS A 189 -13.10 -2.75 -6.31
C LYS A 189 -12.01 -2.30 -7.28
N PHE A 190 -10.76 -2.17 -6.81
CA PHE A 190 -9.65 -1.74 -7.63
C PHE A 190 -9.19 -2.91 -8.49
N GLN A 191 -9.46 -2.81 -9.79
CA GLN A 191 -9.24 -3.91 -10.71
C GLN A 191 -7.76 -4.03 -11.08
N PRO A 192 -7.26 -5.27 -11.23
CA PRO A 192 -5.92 -5.48 -11.77
C PRO A 192 -5.85 -5.04 -13.22
N VAL A 193 -4.66 -4.63 -13.66
CA VAL A 193 -4.39 -4.23 -15.04
C VAL A 193 -3.72 -5.34 -15.85
N PHE A 194 -3.12 -6.32 -15.16
CA PHE A 194 -2.40 -7.42 -15.78
C PHE A 194 -2.62 -8.72 -15.02
N ASP A 195 -2.83 -9.80 -15.76
CA ASP A 195 -2.91 -11.18 -15.27
C ASP A 195 -1.53 -11.82 -15.43
N LEU A 196 -0.88 -12.13 -14.31
CA LEU A 196 0.46 -12.72 -14.31
C LEU A 196 0.43 -14.15 -14.84
N SER A 197 -0.61 -14.91 -14.51
CA SER A 197 -0.74 -16.31 -14.92
C SER A 197 -0.98 -16.46 -16.42
N ALA A 198 -1.77 -15.56 -17.01
CA ALA A 198 -2.06 -15.53 -18.44
C ALA A 198 -1.06 -14.68 -19.23
N GLY A 199 -0.18 -13.94 -18.55
CA GLY A 199 0.81 -13.06 -19.16
C GLY A 199 0.21 -11.93 -20.00
N ARG A 200 -0.98 -11.42 -19.67
CA ARG A 200 -1.68 -10.44 -20.53
C ARG A 200 -2.28 -9.27 -19.77
N TRP A 201 -2.38 -8.15 -20.46
CA TRP A 201 -3.19 -7.01 -20.04
C TRP A 201 -4.67 -7.39 -19.92
N LEU A 202 -5.32 -6.93 -18.86
CA LEU A 202 -6.75 -7.12 -18.59
C LEU A 202 -7.60 -5.93 -19.06
N GLY A 203 -6.97 -4.87 -19.56
CA GLY A 203 -7.60 -3.59 -19.88
C GLY A 203 -7.42 -2.56 -18.77
N SER A 204 -7.72 -1.29 -19.07
CA SER A 204 -7.62 -0.19 -18.11
C SER A 204 -8.45 -0.49 -16.87
N ALA A 205 -7.82 -0.53 -15.69
CA ALA A 205 -8.51 -0.28 -14.44
C ALA A 205 -9.34 0.99 -14.66
N ALA A 206 -10.65 0.90 -14.48
CA ALA A 206 -11.56 1.96 -14.84
C ALA A 206 -11.04 3.29 -14.31
N LYS A 207 -10.97 4.32 -15.17
CA LYS A 207 -10.83 5.70 -14.72
C LYS A 207 -12.00 5.97 -13.79
N THR A 208 -11.82 5.79 -12.49
CA THR A 208 -12.76 6.27 -11.48
C THR A 208 -12.73 7.78 -11.60
N LYS A 209 -13.83 8.32 -12.13
CA LYS A 209 -14.11 9.76 -12.17
C LYS A 209 -14.26 10.31 -10.76
#